data_AF-A0A8J7DQ05-F1
#
_entry.id   AF-A0A8J7DQ05-F1
#
_cell.length_a   1.000
_cell.length_b   1.000
_cell.length_c   1.000
_cell.angle_alpha   90.00
_cell.angle_beta   90.00
_cell.angle_gamma   90.00
#
_symmetry.space_group_name_H-M   'P 1'
#
loop_
_entity.id
_entity.type
_entity.pdbx_description
1 polymer ?
#
loop_
_entity_poly.entity_id
_entity_poly.type
_entity_poly.pdbx_seq_one_letter_code
_entity_poly.pdbx_strand_id
1 'polypeptide(L)'
;MEFPLKIMLALAVGTVLLASCRSASDRAPSPAPTTPNPDDTLAQPFGTFMSPNVQFEVAAETGTCPETVSLWEFGLGFEGGADHTVVADFAPLATAPAEILQSEDRRIVYAAPLKAGFADCTGTATSQYLSMYAFQFGDGTVQFKLDLRGDDGFRDIRYADISANRPYIHWRAAE
;
A
#
# COMPACT_ATOMS: atom_id res chain seq x y z
N MET A 1 0.48 -54.02 19.75
CA MET A 1 -0.93 -53.78 20.08
C MET A 1 -1.29 -52.43 19.45
N GLU A 2 -1.67 -52.25 18.19
CA GLU A 2 -2.66 -52.97 17.33
C GLU A 2 -3.99 -53.16 18.08
N PHE A 3 -5.17 -52.63 17.72
CA PHE A 3 -5.77 -52.25 16.41
C PHE A 3 -6.71 -51.00 16.53
N PRO A 4 -7.15 -50.40 15.40
CA PRO A 4 -8.03 -49.24 15.29
C PRO A 4 -9.51 -49.62 15.08
N LEU A 5 -10.44 -48.66 15.19
CA LEU A 5 -11.83 -48.87 14.76
C LEU A 5 -12.34 -47.70 13.90
N LYS A 6 -12.40 -47.95 12.60
CA LYS A 6 -13.23 -47.24 11.62
C LYS A 6 -14.67 -47.74 11.78
N ILE A 7 -15.65 -46.84 11.83
CA ILE A 7 -17.05 -47.18 11.54
C ILE A 7 -17.52 -46.30 10.38
N MET A 8 -17.87 -46.99 9.31
CA MET A 8 -18.55 -46.51 8.12
C MET A 8 -20.05 -46.83 8.23
N LEU A 9 -20.82 -46.13 7.39
CA LEU A 9 -22.17 -46.46 6.87
C LEU A 9 -23.39 -46.18 7.78
N ALA A 10 -24.31 -45.35 7.28
CA ALA A 10 -25.48 -45.88 6.56
C ALA A 10 -26.21 -44.78 5.78
N LEU A 11 -26.54 -45.10 4.51
CA LEU A 11 -27.53 -44.40 3.70
C LEU A 11 -28.92 -44.55 4.33
N ALA A 12 -29.72 -43.48 4.27
CA ALA A 12 -31.17 -43.59 4.35
C ALA A 12 -31.78 -42.94 3.10
N VAL A 13 -32.37 -43.80 2.26
CA VAL A 13 -33.20 -43.45 1.11
C VAL A 13 -34.62 -43.18 1.63
N GLY A 14 -35.19 -42.03 1.30
CA GLY A 14 -36.57 -41.68 1.66
C GLY A 14 -37.24 -40.92 0.52
N THR A 15 -37.92 -41.65 -0.34
CA THR A 15 -38.83 -41.15 -1.39
C THR A 15 -40.23 -40.98 -0.82
N VAL A 16 -40.81 -39.77 -0.84
CA VAL A 16 -42.28 -39.58 -0.80
C VAL A 16 -42.71 -38.30 -1.56
N LEU A 17 -43.41 -38.58 -2.67
CA LEU A 17 -44.58 -37.93 -3.31
C LEU A 17 -44.67 -36.42 -3.58
N LEU A 18 -45.01 -36.19 -4.86
CA LEU A 18 -45.41 -34.98 -5.56
C LEU A 18 -46.64 -34.28 -4.94
N ALA A 19 -46.54 -32.96 -4.77
CA ALA A 19 -47.67 -32.05 -4.79
C ALA A 19 -47.42 -30.96 -5.83
N SER A 20 -48.27 -30.96 -6.85
CA SER A 20 -48.31 -30.04 -7.98
C SER A 20 -48.87 -28.68 -7.58
N CYS A 21 -48.10 -27.61 -7.78
CA CYS A 21 -48.63 -26.25 -7.97
C CYS A 21 -48.14 -25.71 -9.31
N ARG A 22 -49.10 -25.47 -10.21
CA ARG A 22 -48.93 -24.72 -11.45
C ARG A 22 -48.65 -23.26 -11.11
N SER A 23 -47.69 -22.65 -11.81
CA SER A 23 -47.80 -21.30 -12.40
C SER A 23 -46.60 -21.09 -13.31
N ALA A 24 -46.83 -21.26 -14.61
CA ALA A 24 -46.02 -20.65 -15.65
C ALA A 24 -46.60 -19.25 -15.88
N SER A 25 -45.88 -18.21 -15.49
CA SER A 25 -45.93 -16.89 -16.15
C SER A 25 -44.78 -16.01 -15.65
N ASP A 26 -44.06 -15.42 -16.60
CA ASP A 26 -43.27 -14.19 -16.49
C ASP A 26 -41.97 -14.21 -15.68
N ARG A 27 -40.96 -14.93 -16.19
CA ARG A 27 -39.57 -14.52 -15.98
C ARG A 27 -39.12 -13.71 -17.19
N ALA A 28 -39.14 -12.39 -17.06
CA ALA A 28 -38.49 -11.50 -18.02
C ALA A 28 -37.02 -11.93 -18.21
N PRO A 29 -36.44 -11.85 -19.42
CA PRO A 29 -35.02 -12.11 -19.63
C PRO A 29 -34.20 -11.18 -18.72
N SER A 30 -33.24 -11.75 -18.00
CA SER A 30 -32.25 -10.97 -17.27
C SER A 30 -31.55 -10.03 -18.27
N PRO A 31 -31.44 -8.72 -18.02
CA PRO A 31 -30.72 -7.84 -18.93
C PRO A 31 -29.28 -8.32 -19.07
N ALA A 32 -28.78 -8.35 -20.30
CA ALA A 32 -27.41 -8.73 -20.60
C ALA A 32 -26.41 -7.88 -19.78
N PRO A 33 -25.25 -8.44 -19.39
CA PRO A 33 -24.20 -7.66 -18.75
C PRO A 33 -23.87 -6.45 -19.65
N THR A 34 -24.03 -5.25 -19.11
CA THR A 34 -23.69 -4.03 -19.83
C THR A 34 -22.20 -4.05 -20.10
N THR A 35 -21.80 -4.02 -21.37
CA THR A 35 -20.41 -3.82 -21.77
C THR A 35 -19.91 -2.50 -21.14
N PRO A 36 -18.74 -2.49 -20.47
CA PRO A 36 -18.17 -1.26 -19.96
C PRO A 36 -18.04 -0.25 -21.09
N ASN A 37 -18.44 1.00 -20.86
CA ASN A 37 -18.22 2.06 -21.84
C ASN A 37 -16.70 2.24 -22.02
N PRO A 38 -16.19 2.40 -23.26
CA PRO A 38 -14.77 2.65 -23.49
C PRO A 38 -14.27 3.95 -22.82
N ASP A 39 -15.17 4.86 -22.46
CA ASP A 39 -14.90 6.09 -21.71
C ASP A 39 -14.82 5.93 -20.19
N ASP A 40 -15.09 4.74 -19.62
CA ASP A 40 -14.86 4.45 -18.19
C ASP A 40 -13.38 4.23 -17.85
N THR A 41 -12.50 4.27 -18.86
CA THR A 41 -11.06 4.33 -18.62
C THR A 41 -10.71 5.76 -18.20
N LEU A 42 -10.88 6.08 -16.91
CA LEU A 42 -10.27 7.25 -16.30
C LEU A 42 -8.74 7.08 -16.30
N ALA A 43 -8.12 7.21 -17.47
CA ALA A 43 -6.71 7.51 -17.61
C ALA A 43 -6.50 9.00 -17.27
N GLN A 44 -6.88 9.40 -16.05
CA GLN A 44 -6.43 10.68 -15.52
C GLN A 44 -5.03 10.47 -14.93
N PRO A 45 -4.08 11.39 -15.17
CA PRO A 45 -2.85 11.38 -14.40
C PRO A 45 -3.28 11.46 -12.92
N PHE A 46 -2.80 10.53 -12.09
CA PHE A 46 -3.07 10.51 -10.64
C PHE A 46 -2.35 11.69 -9.95
N GLY A 47 -2.74 12.91 -10.29
CA GLY A 47 -2.41 14.12 -9.57
C GLY A 47 -3.25 14.14 -8.32
N THR A 48 -2.60 14.15 -7.16
CA THR A 48 -3.28 14.43 -5.90
C THR A 48 -3.79 15.86 -5.92
N PHE A 49 -5.02 16.10 -5.46
CA PHE A 49 -5.59 17.45 -5.35
C PHE A 49 -4.76 18.38 -4.45
N MET A 50 -3.98 17.79 -3.54
CA MET A 50 -3.12 18.46 -2.58
C MET A 50 -1.64 18.21 -2.94
N SER A 51 -0.83 19.28 -2.88
CA SER A 51 0.63 19.19 -2.99
C SER A 51 1.24 18.59 -1.73
N PRO A 52 2.40 17.91 -1.81
CA PRO A 52 3.16 17.47 -0.64
C PRO A 52 3.43 18.62 0.33
N ASN A 53 3.41 18.35 1.64
CA ASN A 53 3.60 19.36 2.69
C ASN A 53 4.96 19.24 3.40
N VAL A 54 5.75 18.22 3.08
CA VAL A 54 7.12 18.03 3.57
C VAL A 54 8.05 17.87 2.37
N GLN A 55 9.22 18.52 2.44
CA GLN A 55 10.28 18.41 1.46
C GLN A 55 11.62 18.14 2.15
N PHE A 56 12.47 17.34 1.51
CA PHE A 56 13.83 17.06 1.93
C PHE A 56 14.78 17.44 0.81
N GLU A 57 15.85 18.12 1.16
CA GLU A 57 16.98 18.37 0.26
C GLU A 57 17.72 17.06 0.00
N VAL A 58 18.09 16.83 -1.25
CA VAL A 58 18.88 15.67 -1.65
C VAL A 58 20.36 16.03 -1.58
N ALA A 59 21.08 15.33 -0.72
CA ALA A 59 22.53 15.33 -0.71
C ALA A 59 23.02 14.36 -1.79
N ALA A 60 23.26 14.89 -3.00
CA ALA A 60 23.84 14.12 -4.10
C ALA A 60 25.31 13.79 -3.82
N GLU A 61 25.67 12.53 -3.96
CA GLU A 61 27.06 12.06 -3.89
C GLU A 61 27.66 11.99 -5.30
N THR A 62 26.92 11.39 -6.24
CA THR A 62 27.28 11.28 -7.66
C THR A 62 26.04 11.24 -8.56
N GLY A 63 26.24 11.47 -9.86
CA GLY A 63 25.18 11.37 -10.88
C GLY A 63 24.23 12.56 -10.92
N THR A 64 23.11 12.40 -11.61
CA THR A 64 22.07 13.43 -11.74
C THR A 64 20.95 13.14 -10.76
N CYS A 65 20.87 13.90 -9.67
CA CYS A 65 19.84 13.74 -8.65
C CYS A 65 18.78 14.85 -8.71
N PRO A 66 17.54 14.57 -8.27
CA PRO A 66 16.57 15.64 -8.02
C PRO A 66 17.11 16.55 -6.90
N GLU A 67 16.75 17.84 -6.93
CA GLU A 67 17.14 18.78 -5.86
C GLU A 67 16.44 18.43 -4.54
N THR A 68 15.14 18.12 -4.63
CA THR A 68 14.32 17.77 -3.48
C THR A 68 13.48 16.53 -3.74
N VAL A 69 13.08 15.89 -2.64
CA VAL A 69 12.01 14.90 -2.59
C VAL A 69 10.97 15.32 -1.59
N SER A 70 9.77 14.75 -1.71
CA SER A 70 8.63 15.21 -0.93
C SER A 70 7.76 14.06 -0.44
N LEU A 71 6.99 14.36 0.60
CA LEU A 71 5.95 13.48 1.11
C LEU A 71 4.78 14.30 1.66
N TRP A 72 3.64 13.64 1.80
CA TRP A 72 2.57 14.12 2.65
C TRP A 72 2.72 13.52 4.04
N GLU A 73 2.66 14.34 5.08
CA GLU A 73 2.61 13.92 6.48
C GLU A 73 1.41 14.56 7.17
N PHE A 74 0.64 13.76 7.90
CA PHE A 74 -0.52 14.23 8.67
C PHE A 74 -0.50 13.59 10.05
N GLY A 75 -0.54 14.44 11.08
CA GLY A 75 -0.71 14.01 12.47
C GLY A 75 -2.14 14.26 12.97
N LEU A 76 -2.70 13.30 13.71
CA LEU A 76 -3.93 13.44 14.49
C LEU A 76 -3.63 13.11 15.95
N GLY A 77 -3.55 14.16 16.78
CA GLY A 77 -3.29 14.03 18.20
C GLY A 77 -4.49 13.50 19.00
N PHE A 78 -4.21 12.80 20.09
CA PHE A 78 -5.16 12.37 21.10
C PHE A 78 -4.49 12.40 22.49
N GLU A 79 -5.24 12.13 23.55
CA GLU A 79 -4.68 12.08 24.91
C GLU A 79 -3.65 10.94 25.02
N GLY A 80 -2.39 11.28 25.27
CA GLY A 80 -1.29 10.32 25.38
C GLY A 80 -0.66 9.90 24.04
N GLY A 81 -0.90 10.60 22.93
CA GLY A 81 -0.22 10.26 21.68
C GLY A 81 -0.73 10.95 20.42
N ALA A 82 -0.32 10.40 19.27
CA ALA A 82 -0.77 10.81 17.96
C ALA A 82 -0.72 9.66 16.93
N ASP A 83 -1.66 9.70 16.00
CA ASP A 83 -1.60 8.92 14.77
C ASP A 83 -0.95 9.74 13.65
N HIS A 84 -0.10 9.11 12.87
CA HIS A 84 0.61 9.74 11.76
C HIS A 84 0.32 8.98 10.48
N THR A 85 0.01 9.71 9.42
CA THR A 85 -0.12 9.18 8.06
C THR A 85 0.94 9.80 7.19
N VAL A 86 1.66 8.97 6.43
CA VAL A 86 2.75 9.36 5.56
C VAL A 86 2.53 8.78 4.17
N VAL A 87 2.71 9.61 3.14
CA VAL A 87 2.69 9.17 1.75
C VAL A 87 3.91 9.72 1.02
N ALA A 88 4.80 8.86 0.52
CA ALA A 88 6.00 9.31 -0.19
C ALA A 88 5.67 9.65 -1.65
N ASP A 89 6.18 10.78 -2.15
CA ASP A 89 5.95 11.22 -3.53
C ASP A 89 6.94 10.58 -4.50
N PHE A 90 6.62 9.37 -4.96
CA PHE A 90 7.44 8.66 -5.96
C PHE A 90 7.12 9.08 -7.41
N ALA A 91 6.00 9.77 -7.65
CA ALA A 91 5.57 10.13 -9.00
C ALA A 91 6.59 10.98 -9.80
N PRO A 92 7.31 11.96 -9.23
CA PRO A 92 8.34 12.67 -9.96
C PRO A 92 9.60 11.82 -10.20
N LEU A 93 9.83 10.77 -9.41
CA LEU A 93 11.09 10.03 -9.36
C LEU A 93 11.09 8.71 -10.11
N ALA A 94 9.97 7.99 -10.10
CA ALA A 94 9.91 6.58 -10.48
C ALA A 94 9.24 6.34 -11.84
N THR A 95 9.61 5.23 -12.48
CA THR A 95 9.03 4.76 -13.77
C THR A 95 7.98 3.69 -13.61
N ALA A 96 7.97 3.00 -12.48
CA ALA A 96 7.04 1.93 -12.17
C ALA A 96 6.48 2.11 -10.73
N PRO A 97 5.37 1.43 -10.40
CA PRO A 97 4.88 1.40 -9.02
C PRO A 97 5.97 0.96 -8.03
N ALA A 98 5.91 1.48 -6.81
CA ALA A 98 6.76 1.02 -5.74
C ALA A 98 6.45 -0.43 -5.36
N GLU A 99 7.41 -1.10 -4.76
CA GLU A 99 7.28 -2.40 -4.10
C GLU A 99 7.74 -2.30 -2.64
N ILE A 100 7.23 -3.19 -1.79
CA ILE A 100 7.66 -3.30 -0.39
C ILE A 100 8.83 -4.29 -0.33
N LEU A 101 10.02 -3.80 0.07
CA LEU A 101 11.21 -4.63 0.23
C LEU A 101 11.34 -5.24 1.63
N GLN A 102 10.86 -4.54 2.65
CA GLN A 102 10.95 -4.95 4.05
C GLN A 102 9.71 -4.43 4.79
N SER A 103 9.08 -5.26 5.61
CA SER A 103 7.94 -4.88 6.46
C SER A 103 8.07 -5.52 7.84
N GLU A 104 8.23 -4.69 8.87
CA GLU A 104 8.36 -5.05 10.27
C GLU A 104 7.51 -4.07 11.11
N ASP A 105 7.19 -4.42 12.36
CA ASP A 105 6.34 -3.62 13.25
C ASP A 105 6.80 -2.16 13.44
N ARG A 106 8.09 -1.90 13.33
CA ARG A 106 8.69 -0.55 13.54
C ARG A 106 9.57 -0.09 12.37
N ARG A 107 9.57 -0.81 11.26
CA ARG A 107 10.40 -0.47 10.10
C ARG A 107 9.78 -0.95 8.80
N ILE A 108 9.79 -0.10 7.79
CA ILE A 108 9.36 -0.45 6.44
C ILE A 108 10.25 0.22 5.39
N VAL A 109 10.49 -0.50 4.30
CA VAL A 109 11.28 -0.03 3.16
C VAL A 109 10.50 -0.29 1.89
N TYR A 110 10.32 0.76 1.11
CA TYR A 110 9.76 0.71 -0.25
C TYR A 110 10.86 0.99 -1.26
N ALA A 111 10.75 0.44 -2.45
CA ALA A 111 11.63 0.76 -3.57
C ALA A 111 10.88 0.93 -4.88
N ALA A 112 11.43 1.71 -5.78
CA ALA A 112 10.95 1.81 -7.15
C ALA A 112 12.12 2.11 -8.11
N PRO A 113 12.04 1.66 -9.38
CA PRO A 113 13.03 2.03 -10.39
C PRO A 113 12.94 3.53 -10.72
N LEU A 114 14.09 4.19 -10.78
CA LEU A 114 14.19 5.61 -11.12
C LEU A 114 13.83 5.88 -12.58
N LYS A 115 13.41 7.12 -12.85
CA LYS A 115 13.37 7.68 -14.21
C LYS A 115 14.75 7.76 -14.81
N ALA A 116 14.82 7.62 -16.13
CA ALA A 116 16.07 7.66 -16.88
C ALA A 116 16.93 8.89 -16.56
N GLY A 117 16.30 10.05 -16.33
CA GLY A 117 17.01 11.29 -15.95
C GLY A 117 17.64 11.29 -14.55
N PHE A 118 17.31 10.31 -13.72
CA PHE A 118 17.87 10.11 -12.38
C PHE A 118 18.54 8.74 -12.22
N ALA A 119 18.66 7.95 -13.29
CA ALA A 119 19.07 6.55 -13.19
C ALA A 119 20.51 6.35 -12.68
N ASP A 120 21.35 7.36 -12.78
CA ASP A 120 22.73 7.38 -12.27
C ASP A 120 22.86 8.08 -10.90
N CYS A 121 21.76 8.57 -10.32
CA CYS A 121 21.77 9.25 -9.02
C CYS A 121 22.21 8.30 -7.90
N THR A 122 23.25 8.71 -7.17
CA THR A 122 23.59 8.17 -5.85
C THR A 122 23.56 9.30 -4.84
N GLY A 123 22.79 9.12 -3.77
CA GLY A 123 22.61 10.16 -2.76
C GLY A 123 21.55 9.81 -1.74
N THR A 124 21.31 10.74 -0.81
CA THR A 124 20.33 10.56 0.26
C THR A 124 19.53 11.84 0.51
N ALA A 125 18.31 11.69 1.02
CA ALA A 125 17.54 12.81 1.54
C ALA A 125 17.00 12.45 2.93
N THR A 126 17.33 13.27 3.93
CA THR A 126 16.96 13.08 5.32
C THR A 126 16.63 14.43 5.97
N SER A 127 15.97 14.41 7.13
CA SER A 127 15.72 15.60 7.93
C SER A 127 16.18 15.37 9.36
N GLN A 128 16.74 16.41 9.99
CA GLN A 128 17.03 16.36 11.43
C GLN A 128 15.73 16.29 12.26
N TYR A 129 14.66 16.93 11.80
CA TYR A 129 13.38 16.97 12.52
C TYR A 129 12.51 15.74 12.26
N LEU A 130 12.59 15.18 11.05
CA LEU A 130 11.86 13.97 10.63
C LEU A 130 12.82 12.83 10.33
N SER A 131 13.74 12.55 11.27
CA SER A 131 14.85 11.61 11.06
C SER A 131 14.41 10.16 10.90
N MET A 132 13.15 9.83 11.24
CA MET A 132 12.59 8.51 10.98
C MET A 132 12.29 8.26 9.50
N TYR A 133 12.23 9.31 8.66
CA TYR A 133 12.00 9.22 7.22
C TYR A 133 13.31 9.44 6.47
N ALA A 134 13.59 8.58 5.49
CA ALA A 134 14.76 8.73 4.64
C ALA A 134 14.47 8.29 3.21
N PHE A 135 15.07 8.99 2.25
CA PHE A 135 15.18 8.54 0.86
C PHE A 135 16.63 8.18 0.56
N GLN A 136 16.82 7.11 -0.20
CA GLN A 136 18.13 6.68 -0.68
C GLN A 136 18.06 6.41 -2.16
N PHE A 137 19.06 6.90 -2.89
CA PHE A 137 19.20 6.73 -4.32
C PHE A 137 20.46 5.91 -4.60
N GLY A 138 20.33 4.92 -5.48
CA GLY A 138 21.44 4.09 -5.89
C GLY A 138 20.97 2.93 -6.76
N ASP A 139 21.89 2.40 -7.57
CA ASP A 139 21.65 1.22 -8.42
C ASP A 139 20.41 1.35 -9.33
N GLY A 140 20.10 2.58 -9.79
CA GLY A 140 18.93 2.87 -10.61
C GLY A 140 17.59 2.81 -9.87
N THR A 141 17.60 2.83 -8.54
CA THR A 141 16.41 2.77 -7.69
C THR A 141 16.35 3.93 -6.70
N VAL A 142 15.12 4.30 -6.32
CA VAL A 142 14.85 5.12 -5.14
C VAL A 142 14.23 4.23 -4.07
N GLN A 143 14.73 4.33 -2.85
CA GLN A 143 14.14 3.71 -1.68
C GLN A 143 13.56 4.78 -0.76
N PHE A 144 12.40 4.50 -0.19
CA PHE A 144 11.84 5.26 0.91
C PHE A 144 11.77 4.37 2.15
N LYS A 145 12.32 4.85 3.24
CA LYS A 145 12.43 4.12 4.50
C LYS A 145 11.76 4.90 5.61
N LEU A 146 10.97 4.19 6.41
CA LEU A 146 10.49 4.62 7.71
C LEU A 146 11.08 3.70 8.79
N ASP A 147 11.71 4.27 9.81
CA ASP A 147 12.37 3.52 10.90
C ASP A 147 12.08 4.18 12.24
N LEU A 148 11.13 3.60 12.98
CA LEU A 148 10.64 4.12 14.26
C LEU A 148 11.46 3.63 15.45
N ARG A 149 12.58 2.93 15.22
CA ARG A 149 13.42 2.33 16.27
C ARG A 149 14.44 3.30 16.85
N GLY A 150 14.45 4.55 16.37
CA GLY A 150 15.42 5.59 16.75
C GLY A 150 15.24 6.15 18.16
N ASP A 151 14.10 5.89 18.82
CA ASP A 151 13.85 6.28 20.21
C ASP A 151 13.14 5.18 21.02
N ASP A 152 13.05 5.42 22.33
CA ASP A 152 12.45 4.55 23.34
C ASP A 152 10.93 4.74 23.48
N GLY A 153 10.30 5.55 22.61
CA GLY A 153 8.85 5.74 22.60
C GLY A 153 8.08 4.51 22.12
N PHE A 154 6.81 4.38 22.52
CA PHE A 154 5.92 3.36 21.98
C PHE A 154 5.42 3.79 20.61
N ARG A 155 6.24 3.48 19.61
CA ARG A 155 5.94 3.73 18.20
C ARG A 155 5.75 2.43 17.45
N ASP A 156 4.65 2.32 16.70
CA ASP A 156 4.37 1.13 15.88
C ASP A 156 3.65 1.47 14.56
N ILE A 157 4.00 0.71 13.52
CA ILE A 157 3.34 0.78 12.22
C ILE A 157 2.02 0.02 12.35
N ARG A 158 0.91 0.73 12.15
CA ARG A 158 -0.45 0.18 12.23
C ARG A 158 -0.90 -0.39 10.90
N TYR A 159 -0.50 0.25 9.81
CA TYR A 159 -0.81 -0.18 8.46
C TYR A 159 0.23 0.37 7.49
N ALA A 160 0.60 -0.41 6.50
CA ALA A 160 1.51 0.02 5.45
C ALA A 160 1.24 -0.76 4.16
N ASP A 161 1.13 -0.03 3.06
CA ASP A 161 0.78 -0.58 1.75
C ASP A 161 1.21 0.37 0.63
N ILE A 162 0.87 0.04 -0.61
CA ILE A 162 1.01 0.90 -1.78
C ILE A 162 -0.38 1.40 -2.17
N SER A 163 -0.61 2.71 -2.06
CA SER A 163 -1.88 3.34 -2.43
C SER A 163 -1.68 4.29 -3.60
N ALA A 164 -2.46 4.13 -4.66
CA ALA A 164 -2.33 4.92 -5.89
C ALA A 164 -0.87 5.00 -6.41
N ASN A 165 -0.17 3.85 -6.41
CA ASN A 165 1.24 3.70 -6.79
C ASN A 165 2.25 4.47 -5.91
N ARG A 166 1.88 4.82 -4.68
CA ARG A 166 2.72 5.54 -3.73
C ARG A 166 2.87 4.76 -2.43
N PRO A 167 4.06 4.75 -1.81
CA PRO A 167 4.22 4.27 -0.44
C PRO A 167 3.25 4.99 0.50
N TYR A 168 2.42 4.23 1.22
CA TYR A 168 1.46 4.74 2.19
C TYR A 168 1.69 4.05 3.53
N ILE A 169 1.89 4.82 4.59
CA ILE A 169 2.14 4.30 5.93
C ILE A 169 1.27 5.04 6.95
N HIS A 170 0.66 4.28 7.85
CA HIS A 170 0.00 4.77 9.04
C HIS A 170 0.70 4.19 10.27
N TRP A 171 1.19 5.05 11.16
CA TRP A 171 1.91 4.66 12.36
C TRP A 171 1.47 5.51 13.55
N ARG A 172 1.62 4.97 14.76
CA ARG A 172 1.20 5.63 16.00
C ARG A 172 2.40 5.92 16.88
N ALA A 173 2.37 7.04 17.58
CA ALA A 173 3.13 7.28 18.80
C ALA A 173 2.15 7.32 19.98
N ALA A 174 2.36 6.52 21.01
CA ALA A 174 1.56 6.56 22.23
C ALA A 174 2.45 6.43 23.47
N GLU A 175 1.97 6.90 24.62
CA GLU A 175 2.61 6.78 25.95
C GLU A 175 1.84 5.81 26.86
#